data_AF-A0A1B7LY42-F1
#
_entry.id   AF-A0A1B7LY42-F1
#
_cell.length_a   1.000
_cell.length_b   1.000
_cell.length_c   1.000
_cell.angle_alpha   90.00
_cell.angle_beta   90.00
_cell.angle_gamma   90.00
#
_symmetry.space_group_name_H-M   'P 1'
#
loop_
_entity.id
_entity.type
_entity.pdbx_description
1 polymer ?
#
loop_
_entity_poly.entity_id
_entity_poly.type
_entity_poly.pdbx_seq_one_letter_code
_entity_poly.pdbx_strand_id
1 'polypeptide(L)' 'MLKVDEDGTIAAAVTEIEVNEVSEPVFSETLEMHADRHFVLRIVHTDTAWPLFLAAIADPR' A
#
# COMPACT_ATOMS: atom_id res chain seq x y z
N MET A 1 -2.01 16.79 -12.36
CA MET A 1 -3.04 15.74 -12.49
C MET A 1 -2.50 14.49 -11.81
N LEU A 2 -3.28 13.86 -10.94
CA LEU A 2 -2.89 12.63 -10.25
C LEU A 2 -3.35 11.43 -11.09
N LYS A 3 -2.43 10.52 -11.42
CA LYS A 3 -2.71 9.26 -12.11
C LYS A 3 -2.11 8.14 -11.26
N VAL A 4 -2.87 7.07 -11.07
CA VAL A 4 -2.45 5.86 -10.36
C VAL A 4 -2.70 4.70 -11.31
N ASP A 5 -1.68 3.89 -11.55
CA ASP A 5 -1.71 2.69 -12.38
C ASP A 5 -0.74 1.64 -11.81
N GLU A 6 -0.59 0.52 -12.49
CA GLU A 6 0.25 -0.60 -12.04
C GLU A 6 1.76 -0.37 -12.31
N ASP A 7 2.14 0.71 -12.98
CA ASP A 7 3.53 0.93 -13.35
C ASP A 7 4.37 1.28 -12.11
N GLY A 8 5.42 0.49 -11.89
CA GLY A 8 6.24 0.54 -10.69
C GLY A 8 7.59 -0.14 -10.92
N THR A 9 8.53 0.07 -10.01
CA THR A 9 9.82 -0.61 -10.08
C THR A 9 9.67 -2.11 -9.88
N ILE A 10 10.27 -2.89 -10.79
CA ILE A 10 10.25 -4.37 -10.87
C ILE A 10 10.75 -5.09 -9.60
N ALA A 11 11.38 -4.39 -8.66
CA ALA A 11 11.94 -4.98 -7.45
C ALA A 11 11.13 -4.60 -6.19
N ALA A 12 9.92 -5.12 -6.08
CA ALA A 12 9.50 -5.59 -4.76
C ALA A 12 10.37 -6.82 -4.48
N ALA A 13 11.48 -6.64 -3.74
CA ALA A 13 12.23 -7.77 -3.22
C ALA A 13 11.22 -8.61 -2.42
N VAL A 14 10.85 -9.74 -2.99
CA VAL A 14 9.94 -10.69 -2.40
C VAL A 14 10.51 -11.04 -1.02
N THR A 15 9.87 -10.61 0.06
CA THR A 15 10.15 -11.08 1.43
C THR A 15 9.53 -12.47 1.63
N GLU A 16 9.78 -13.38 0.68
CA GLU A 16 9.44 -14.81 0.73
C GLU A 16 10.75 -15.57 0.94
N ILE A 17 11.48 -15.25 2.00
CA ILE A 17 12.41 -16.20 2.58
C ILE A 17 11.89 -16.50 3.98
N GLU A 18 11.14 -17.59 4.04
CA GLU A 18 11.06 -18.50 5.19
C GLU A 18 10.72 -17.86 6.55
N VAL A 19 9.48 -17.41 6.72
CA VAL A 19 8.80 -17.56 8.02
C VAL A 19 8.22 -18.98 8.11
N ASN A 20 9.04 -20.00 7.82
CA ASN A 20 8.64 -21.42 7.88
C ASN A 20 9.63 -22.31 8.66
N GLU A 21 10.67 -21.74 9.28
CA GLU A 21 11.58 -22.49 10.19
C GLU A 21 11.64 -21.89 11.60
N VAL A 22 10.53 -21.36 12.12
CA VAL A 22 10.40 -21.11 13.55
C VAL A 22 9.07 -21.68 14.03
N SER A 23 9.12 -22.54 15.04
CA SER A 23 8.00 -23.31 15.62
C SER A 23 6.94 -22.47 16.34
N GLU A 24 6.66 -21.25 15.87
CA GLU A 24 5.60 -20.41 16.38
C GLU A 24 4.76 -19.89 15.20
N PRO A 25 3.44 -20.14 15.17
CA PRO A 25 2.60 -19.51 14.18
C PRO A 25 2.57 -18.02 14.49
N VAL A 26 3.34 -17.24 13.74
CA VAL A 26 3.13 -15.80 13.66
C VAL A 26 1.78 -15.63 12.96
N PHE A 27 0.69 -15.66 13.73
CA PHE A 27 -0.62 -15.24 13.30
C PHE A 27 -0.59 -13.72 13.11
N SER A 28 0.10 -13.24 12.08
CA SER A 28 -0.39 -12.03 11.42
C SER A 28 -1.60 -12.49 10.63
N GLU A 29 -2.80 -12.32 11.18
CA GLU A 29 -4.02 -12.50 10.40
C GLU A 29 -3.88 -11.67 9.11
N THR A 30 -4.03 -12.31 7.96
CA THR A 30 -4.03 -11.61 6.68
C THR A 30 -5.12 -10.54 6.72
N LEU A 31 -4.73 -9.26 6.66
CA LEU A 31 -5.67 -8.15 6.61
C LEU A 31 -6.07 -7.88 5.15
N GLU A 32 -7.31 -8.19 4.79
CA GLU A 32 -7.87 -7.85 3.49
C GLU A 32 -8.24 -6.36 3.44
N MET A 33 -7.76 -5.64 2.41
CA MET A 33 -8.09 -4.24 2.17
C MET A 33 -8.62 -4.07 0.74
N HIS A 34 -9.91 -3.75 0.63
CA HIS A 34 -10.59 -3.42 -0.63
C HIS A 34 -10.93 -1.92 -0.67
N ALA A 35 -10.44 -1.21 -1.69
CA ALA A 35 -10.75 0.20 -1.96
C ALA A 35 -11.86 0.33 -3.02
N ASP A 36 -13.01 -0.30 -2.77
CA ASP A 36 -14.15 -0.45 -3.71
C ASP A 36 -15.26 0.60 -3.51
N ARG A 37 -14.99 1.63 -2.71
CA ARG A 37 -15.91 2.71 -2.32
C ARG A 37 -15.13 4.01 -2.15
N HIS A 38 -15.83 5.13 -1.90
CA HIS A 38 -15.19 6.44 -1.73
C HIS A 38 -14.05 6.37 -0.70
N PHE A 39 -12.88 6.88 -1.09
CA PHE A 39 -11.70 6.88 -0.24
C PHE A 39 -10.91 8.18 -0.39
N VAL A 40 -10.00 8.42 0.55
CA VAL A 40 -9.07 9.54 0.51
C VAL A 40 -7.67 9.03 0.26
N LEU A 41 -6.90 9.77 -0.52
CA LEU A 41 -5.51 9.48 -0.84
C LEU A 41 -4.65 10.68 -0.47
N ARG A 42 -3.53 10.42 0.22
CA ARG A 42 -2.54 11.42 0.57
C ARG A 42 -1.15 10.91 0.20
N ILE A 43 -0.44 11.68 -0.61
CA ILE A 43 0.96 11.44 -0.93
C ILE A 43 1.79 12.38 -0.06
N VAL A 44 2.66 11.82 0.77
CA VAL A 44 3.51 12.56 1.69
C VAL A 44 4.98 12.30 1.40
N HIS A 45 5.80 13.32 1.57
CA HIS A 45 7.24 13.13 1.71
C HIS A 45 7.51 12.51 3.09
N THR A 46 8.08 11.30 3.15
CA THR A 46 8.13 10.50 4.38
C THR A 46 9.05 11.11 5.44
N ASP A 47 10.15 11.74 5.05
CA ASP A 47 11.14 12.26 6.01
C ASP A 47 10.67 13.54 6.72
N THR A 48 9.78 14.30 6.06
CA THR A 48 9.29 15.59 6.58
C THR A 48 7.80 15.56 6.92
N ALA A 49 7.11 14.45 6.63
CA ALA A 49 5.67 14.28 6.69
C ALA A 49 4.88 15.33 5.87
N TRP A 50 5.52 16.05 4.95
CA TRP A 50 4.87 17.10 4.18
C TRP A 50 3.89 16.51 3.16
N PRO A 51 2.63 16.98 3.14
CA PRO A 51 1.66 16.55 2.14
C PRO A 51 1.98 17.20 0.79
N LEU A 52 2.24 16.38 -0.22
CA LEU A 52 2.46 16.81 -1.60
C LEU A 52 1.14 16.83 -2.38
N PHE A 53 0.29 15.83 -2.14
CA PHE A 53 -1.03 15.72 -2.75
C PHE A 53 -2.06 15.25 -1.72
N LEU A 54 -3.28 15.78 -1.84
CA LEU A 54 -4.46 15.33 -1.12
C LEU A 54 -5.61 15.21 -2.11
N ALA A 55 -6.27 14.05 -2.14
CA ALA A 55 -7.38 13.78 -3.02
C ALA A 55 -8.49 13.01 -2.30
N ALA A 56 -9.74 13.29 -2.67
CA ALA A 56 -10.89 12.45 -2.35
C ALA A 56 -11.34 11.78 -3.64
N ILE A 57 -11.30 10.44 -3.68
CA ILE A 57 -11.70 9.65 -4.84
C ILE A 57 -13.15 9.23 -4.61
N ALA A 58 -14.05 9.98 -5.23
CA ALA A 58 -15.49 9.70 -5.22
C ALA A 58 -15.92 8.77 -6.36
N ASP A 59 -15.28 8.93 -7.52
CA ASP A 59 -15.42 8.08 -8.70
C ASP A 59 -14.02 7.88 -9.31
N PRO A 60 -13.50 6.64 -9.41
CA PRO A 60 -12.14 6.35 -9.87
C PRO A 60 -11.98 6.34 -11.40
N ARG A 61 -13.04 6.61 -12.16
CA ARG A 61 -13.03 6.66 -13.63
C ARG A 61 -12.27 7.86 -14.19
#